data_AF-B3SDC6-F1
#
_entry.id   AF-B3SDC6-F1
#
_cell.length_a   1.000
_cell.length_b   1.000
_cell.length_c   1.000
_cell.angle_alpha   90.00
_cell.angle_beta   90.00
_cell.angle_gamma   90.00
#
_symmetry.space_group_name_H-M   'P 1'
#
loop_
_entity.id
_entity.type
_entity.pdbx_description
1 polymer ?
#
loop_
_entity_poly.entity_id
_entity_poly.type
_entity_poly.pdbx_seq_one_letter_code
_entity_poly.pdbx_strand_id
1 'polypeptide(L)'
;MNHNGHSNSNKNHHNHLDRGSENEDERKRVINSSRYKTELCRPFEESGTCKYGDKCQFAHGIHELRALARHPKYKTELCRTYHTIGFCPYGPRCHFIHNEDE
;
A
#
# COMPACT_ATOMS: atom_id res chain seq x y z
N MET A 1 -1.77 16.13 45.95
CA MET A 1 -1.75 14.68 46.29
C MET A 1 -2.40 13.96 45.10
N ASN A 2 -1.65 13.33 44.19
CA ASN A 2 -1.04 11.99 44.32
C ASN A 2 -2.14 10.93 44.60
N HIS A 3 -2.33 9.82 43.87
CA HIS A 3 -1.50 9.07 42.92
C HIS A 3 -2.36 8.11 42.08
N ASN A 4 -1.79 7.69 40.94
CA ASN A 4 -1.73 6.35 40.30
C ASN A 4 -2.96 5.41 40.41
N GLY A 5 -3.41 4.72 39.38
CA GLY A 5 -2.74 4.24 38.18
C GLY A 5 -3.14 2.77 37.99
N HIS A 6 -3.39 2.33 36.76
CA HIS A 6 -3.31 0.91 36.40
C HIS A 6 -2.79 0.81 34.97
N SER A 7 -1.58 0.26 34.88
CA SER A 7 -0.87 -0.13 33.66
C SER A 7 -1.61 -1.27 32.97
N ASN A 8 -1.64 -1.28 31.63
CA ASN A 8 -1.87 -2.53 30.91
C ASN A 8 -0.73 -2.76 29.92
N SER A 9 0.14 -3.71 30.27
CA SER A 9 1.24 -4.19 29.45
C SER A 9 0.69 -5.13 28.39
N ASN A 10 0.88 -4.83 27.10
CA ASN A 10 0.70 -5.84 26.06
C ASN A 10 2.07 -6.19 25.47
N LYS A 11 2.58 -7.35 25.89
CA LYS A 11 3.86 -7.91 25.45
C LYS A 11 3.69 -8.49 24.05
N ASN A 12 4.36 -7.90 23.06
CA ASN A 12 4.52 -8.48 21.73
C ASN A 12 5.32 -9.79 21.84
N HIS A 13 4.67 -10.92 21.56
CA HIS A 13 5.37 -12.17 21.27
C HIS A 13 5.72 -12.20 19.79
N HIS A 14 7.00 -11.98 19.47
CA HIS A 14 7.59 -12.40 18.21
C HIS A 14 8.17 -13.80 18.41
N ASN A 15 7.56 -14.83 17.81
CA ASN A 15 8.21 -16.12 17.67
C ASN A 15 8.88 -16.22 16.30
N HIS A 16 10.20 -16.28 16.41
CA HIS A 16 11.22 -16.53 15.41
C HIS A 16 11.18 -18.00 14.93
N LEU A 17 11.54 -18.24 13.65
CA LEU A 17 12.38 -19.32 13.10
C LEU A 17 11.92 -19.73 11.67
N ASP A 18 12.70 -19.39 10.63
CA ASP A 18 13.58 -20.31 9.90
C ASP A 18 14.24 -19.58 8.70
N ARG A 19 15.59 -19.55 8.71
CA ARG A 19 16.50 -19.93 7.61
C ARG A 19 16.32 -19.31 6.21
N GLY A 20 17.30 -18.48 5.83
CA GLY A 20 17.58 -18.12 4.43
C GLY A 20 18.31 -16.79 4.31
N SER A 21 19.65 -16.82 4.26
CA SER A 21 20.46 -15.66 3.89
C SER A 21 20.35 -15.46 2.38
N GLU A 22 19.36 -14.68 1.95
CA GLU A 22 19.21 -14.25 0.56
C GLU A 22 19.11 -12.72 0.50
N ASN A 23 20.22 -12.10 0.09
CA ASN A 23 20.41 -10.70 -0.31
C ASN A 23 19.18 -9.78 -0.17
N GLU A 24 19.00 -9.21 1.03
CA GLU A 24 17.91 -8.28 1.34
C GLU A 24 17.90 -7.03 0.44
N ASP A 25 19.07 -6.62 -0.06
CA ASP A 25 19.24 -5.45 -0.92
C ASP A 25 18.67 -5.63 -2.35
N GLU A 26 18.69 -6.86 -2.88
CA GLU A 26 18.18 -7.17 -4.23
C GLU A 26 16.65 -7.26 -4.21
N ARG A 27 16.08 -7.93 -3.20
CA ARG A 27 14.63 -7.99 -2.96
C ARG A 27 14.02 -6.59 -2.79
N LYS A 28 14.70 -5.69 -2.07
CA LYS A 28 14.26 -4.29 -1.93
C LYS A 28 14.21 -3.57 -3.27
N ARG A 29 15.17 -3.77 -4.18
CA ARG A 29 15.18 -3.13 -5.51
C ARG A 29 14.05 -3.62 -6.42
N VAL A 30 13.76 -4.93 -6.42
CA VAL A 30 12.66 -5.50 -7.21
C VAL A 30 11.30 -5.06 -6.67
N ILE A 31 11.12 -5.04 -5.34
CA ILE A 31 9.87 -4.58 -4.71
C ILE A 31 9.64 -3.08 -4.95
N ASN A 32 10.69 -2.26 -4.91
CA ASN A 32 10.58 -0.81 -5.14
C ASN A 32 10.33 -0.46 -6.61
N SER A 33 10.73 -1.31 -7.56
CA SER A 33 10.39 -1.19 -8.98
C SER A 33 8.91 -1.51 -9.26
N SER A 34 8.31 -2.37 -8.43
CA SER A 34 6.97 -2.91 -8.68
C SER A 34 5.84 -1.88 -8.68
N ARG A 35 5.98 -0.71 -8.04
CA ARG A 35 4.93 0.34 -8.00
C ARG A 35 5.27 1.59 -8.82
N TYR A 36 6.39 1.56 -9.55
CA TYR A 36 6.82 2.72 -10.32
C TYR A 36 5.86 2.95 -11.49
N LYS A 37 5.31 4.16 -11.56
CA LYS A 37 4.33 4.62 -12.55
C LYS A 37 3.12 3.71 -12.70
N THR A 38 2.64 3.09 -11.62
CA THR A 38 1.44 2.23 -11.65
C THR A 38 0.16 2.97 -11.30
N GLU A 39 0.26 4.26 -10.95
CA GLU A 39 -0.85 5.17 -10.67
C GLU A 39 -0.55 6.54 -11.30
N LEU A 40 -1.60 7.29 -11.65
CA LEU A 40 -1.49 8.62 -12.24
C LEU A 40 -1.01 9.66 -11.20
N CYS A 41 -0.23 10.62 -11.68
CA CYS A 41 0.28 11.72 -10.88
C CYS A 41 -0.79 12.81 -10.74
N ARG A 42 -1.48 12.86 -9.59
CA ARG A 42 -2.54 13.85 -9.35
C ARG A 42 -2.14 15.31 -9.60
N PRO A 43 -0.98 15.81 -9.12
CA PRO A 43 -0.58 17.19 -9.40
C PRO A 43 -0.44 17.48 -10.89
N PHE A 44 0.10 16.52 -11.65
CA PHE A 44 0.25 16.67 -13.10
C PHE A 44 -1.10 16.58 -13.82
N GLU A 45 -1.98 15.68 -13.38
CA GLU A 45 -3.33 15.52 -13.93
C GLU A 45 -4.18 16.79 -13.72
N GLU A 46 -4.09 17.39 -12.53
CA GLU A 46 -4.88 18.58 -12.17
C GLU A 46 -4.31 19.88 -12.75
N SER A 47 -2.99 20.05 -12.73
CA SER A 47 -2.34 21.33 -13.08
C SER A 47 -1.52 21.31 -14.36
N GLY A 48 -1.33 20.14 -14.98
CA GLY A 48 -0.40 19.94 -16.10
C GLY A 48 1.08 20.01 -15.70
N THR A 49 1.39 20.21 -14.41
CA THR A 49 2.77 20.36 -13.93
C THR A 49 3.06 19.49 -12.71
N CYS A 50 4.30 19.02 -12.61
CA CYS A 50 4.75 18.23 -11.47
C CYS A 50 6.14 18.67 -11.04
N LYS A 51 6.30 19.01 -9.76
CA LYS A 51 7.57 19.43 -9.16
C LYS A 51 8.69 18.39 -9.26
N TYR A 52 8.35 17.13 -9.53
CA TYR A 52 9.30 16.03 -9.64
C TYR A 52 9.79 15.78 -11.08
N GLY A 53 9.17 16.40 -12.09
CA GLY A 53 9.51 16.19 -13.50
C GLY A 53 9.59 14.70 -13.86
N ASP A 54 10.57 14.33 -14.67
CA ASP A 54 10.75 12.94 -15.14
C ASP A 54 11.11 11.94 -14.02
N LYS A 55 11.53 12.43 -12.85
CA LYS A 55 11.81 11.61 -11.67
C LYS A 55 10.55 11.26 -10.89
N CYS A 56 9.38 11.76 -11.29
CA CYS A 56 8.11 11.41 -10.69
C CYS A 56 7.93 9.89 -10.68
N GLN A 57 7.54 9.37 -9.51
CA GLN A 57 7.27 7.94 -9.32
C GLN A 57 5.87 7.54 -9.82
N PHE A 58 5.04 8.53 -10.17
CA PHE A 58 3.70 8.36 -10.71
C PHE A 58 3.71 8.69 -12.22
N ALA A 59 2.72 8.18 -12.94
CA ALA A 59 2.60 8.40 -14.38
C ALA A 59 2.02 9.79 -14.68
N HIS A 60 2.65 10.56 -15.57
CA HIS A 60 2.12 11.84 -16.07
C HIS A 60 1.08 11.66 -17.19
N GLY A 61 0.72 10.42 -17.52
CA GLY A 61 -0.33 10.10 -18.48
C GLY A 61 -0.44 8.60 -18.69
N ILE A 62 -1.45 8.19 -19.45
CA ILE A 62 -1.70 6.76 -19.77
C ILE A 62 -0.51 6.09 -20.47
N HIS A 63 0.29 6.85 -21.23
CA HIS A 63 1.46 6.34 -21.94
C HIS A 63 2.61 5.95 -20.99
N GLU A 64 2.61 6.51 -19.78
CA GLU A 64 3.59 6.23 -18.73
C GLU A 64 3.09 5.20 -17.71
N LEU A 65 1.78 4.95 -17.70
CA LEU A 65 1.11 4.10 -16.73
C LEU A 65 1.44 2.63 -16.99
N ARG A 66 2.01 1.97 -15.98
CA ARG A 66 2.42 0.57 -16.03
C ARG A 66 1.38 -0.32 -15.40
N ALA A 67 1.15 -1.48 -16.02
CA ALA A 67 0.32 -2.52 -15.45
C ALA A 67 0.97 -3.09 -14.18
N LEU A 68 0.18 -3.20 -13.11
CA LEU A 68 0.62 -3.82 -11.86
C LEU A 68 0.32 -5.32 -11.91
N ALA A 69 1.35 -6.17 -11.90
CA ALA A 69 1.17 -7.60 -11.68
C ALA A 69 0.71 -7.82 -10.23
N ARG A 70 -0.56 -8.17 -10.05
CA ARG A 70 -1.16 -8.39 -8.73
C ARG A 70 -1.11 -9.87 -8.36
N HIS A 71 -1.07 -10.15 -7.06
CA HIS A 71 -1.14 -11.51 -6.55
C HIS A 71 -2.49 -12.15 -6.96
N PRO A 72 -2.57 -13.46 -7.27
CA PRO A 72 -3.82 -14.12 -7.69
C PRO A 72 -4.98 -14.00 -6.69
N LYS A 73 -4.70 -13.70 -5.43
CA LYS A 73 -5.69 -13.45 -4.36
C LYS A 73 -6.13 -11.99 -4.23
N TYR A 74 -5.74 -11.12 -5.17
CA TYR A 74 -6.17 -9.72 -5.14
C TYR A 74 -7.67 -9.62 -5.42
N LYS A 75 -8.41 -8.90 -4.57
CA LYS A 75 -9.86 -8.73 -4.66
C LYS A 75 -10.60 -10.07 -4.81
N THR A 76 -10.16 -11.11 -4.09
CA THR A 76 -10.88 -12.40 -4.02
C THR A 76 -11.73 -12.57 -2.76
N GLU A 77 -11.50 -11.74 -1.74
CA GLU A 77 -12.23 -11.78 -0.47
C GLU A 77 -12.80 -10.40 -0.13
N LEU A 78 -13.95 -10.37 0.55
CA LEU A 78 -14.63 -9.14 0.96
C LEU A 78 -13.83 -8.37 2.02
N CYS A 79 -13.76 -7.05 1.86
CA CYS A 79 -13.18 -6.17 2.86
C CYS A 79 -14.13 -6.07 4.04
N ARG A 80 -13.76 -6.71 5.15
CA ARG A 80 -14.54 -6.67 6.39
C ARG A 80 -14.77 -5.24 6.86
N THR A 81 -13.72 -4.40 6.85
CA THR A 81 -13.80 -3.01 7.32
C THR A 81 -14.83 -2.21 6.52
N TYR A 82 -14.77 -2.29 5.19
CA TYR A 82 -15.73 -1.60 4.33
C TYR A 82 -17.15 -2.12 4.53
N HIS A 83 -17.36 -3.44 4.54
CA HIS A 83 -18.70 -4.01 4.70
C HIS A 83 -19.27 -3.92 6.12
N THR A 84 -18.44 -3.65 7.14
CA THR A 84 -18.89 -3.46 8.53
C THR A 84 -19.12 -2.00 8.87
N ILE A 85 -18.24 -1.11 8.41
CA ILE A 85 -18.19 0.31 8.80
C ILE A 85 -18.73 1.22 7.68
N GLY A 86 -18.80 0.72 6.44
CA GLY A 86 -19.13 1.51 5.24
C GLY A 86 -17.93 2.28 4.67
N PHE A 87 -16.75 2.18 5.29
CA PHE A 87 -15.56 2.95 4.92
C PHE A 87 -14.29 2.11 5.05
N CYS A 88 -13.36 2.28 4.11
CA CYS A 88 -12.04 1.69 4.16
C CYS A 88 -10.97 2.76 3.97
N PRO A 89 -10.04 2.96 4.93
CA PRO A 89 -8.99 3.97 4.82
C PRO A 89 -8.00 3.70 3.68
N TYR A 90 -7.99 2.47 3.15
CA TYR A 90 -7.15 2.09 2.01
C TYR A 90 -7.78 2.46 0.65
N GLY A 91 -9.09 2.72 0.60
CA GLY A 91 -9.83 3.06 -0.62
C GLY A 91 -9.46 2.13 -1.80
N PRO A 92 -9.04 2.67 -2.96
CA PRO A 92 -8.80 1.89 -4.18
C PRO A 92 -7.57 0.99 -4.07
N ARG A 93 -6.70 1.31 -3.12
CA ARG A 93 -5.50 0.52 -2.82
C ARG A 93 -5.81 -0.66 -1.90
N CYS A 94 -7.05 -0.80 -1.43
CA CYS A 94 -7.44 -1.98 -0.66
C CYS A 94 -7.30 -3.25 -1.52
N HIS A 95 -6.71 -4.29 -0.95
CA HIS A 95 -6.56 -5.58 -1.62
C HIS A 95 -7.81 -6.46 -1.56
N PHE A 96 -8.84 -6.03 -0.83
CA PHE A 96 -10.10 -6.74 -0.61
C PHE A 96 -11.28 -6.02 -1.31
N ILE A 97 -12.34 -6.77 -1.60
CA ILE A 97 -13.50 -6.32 -2.38
C ILE A 97 -14.35 -5.34 -1.56
N HIS A 98 -14.77 -4.23 -2.17
CA HIS A 98 -15.71 -3.25 -1.59
C HIS A 98 -17.12 -3.30 -2.24
N ASN A 99 -17.24 -3.90 -3.43
CA ASN A 99 -18.40 -3.92 -4.35
C ASN A 99 -18.79 -2.56 -4.98
N GLU A 100 -18.75 -2.59 -6.32
CA GLU A 100 -19.47 -1.83 -7.36
C GLU A 100 -19.24 -0.35 -7.70
N ASP A 101 -18.24 0.37 -7.19
CA ASP A 101 -17.75 1.58 -7.92
C ASP A 101 -16.31 1.98 -7.52
N GLU A 102 -15.35 1.09 -7.80
CA GLU A 102 -13.94 1.48 -8.01
C GLU A 102 -13.39 0.85 -9.28
#